data_AF-A0A976DL32-F1
#
_entry.id   AF-A0A976DL32-F1
#
_cell.length_a   1.000
_cell.length_b   1.000
_cell.length_c   1.000
_cell.angle_alpha   90.00
_cell.angle_beta   90.00
_cell.angle_gamma   90.00
#
_symmetry.space_group_name_H-M   'P 1'
#
loop_
_entity.id
_entity.type
_entity.pdbx_description
1 polymer ?
#
loop_
_entity_poly.entity_id
_entity_poly.type
_entity_poly.pdbx_seq_one_letter_code
_entity_poly.pdbx_strand_id
1 'polypeptide(L)'
;MWREGIPVFLLDTSVLSALTNPNHTSHTNARAFRTQCATQERELYLCVISIAEMRFGLSMYEARMPRPSETVLNEIRERIHAAMTLSEPIEITRHVANEHGQLRSKWAWICSPQKAAQGKLKGNPPERWSDDWPASKLQITENDIWIAAIALTHDLTLVTCDKDFDNLAKADSQLKILRI
;
A
#
# COMPACT_ATOMS: atom_id res chain seq x y z
N MET A 1 -14.69 1.44 22.75
CA MET A 1 -14.86 0.03 23.15
C MET A 1 -14.62 -0.80 21.90
N TRP A 2 -13.39 -1.24 21.68
CA TRP A 2 -13.03 -2.10 20.55
C TRP A 2 -13.62 -3.49 20.82
N ARG A 3 -14.43 -4.03 19.90
CA ARG A 3 -14.90 -5.41 20.03
C ARG A 3 -13.74 -6.32 19.62
N GLU A 4 -13.23 -7.08 20.57
CA GLU A 4 -12.31 -8.18 20.26
C GLU A 4 -12.97 -9.12 19.24
N GLY A 5 -12.25 -9.45 18.16
CA GLY A 5 -12.63 -10.51 17.23
C GLY A 5 -13.28 -10.10 15.90
N ILE A 6 -13.50 -8.80 15.62
CA ILE A 6 -13.92 -8.38 14.27
C ILE A 6 -12.68 -8.03 13.43
N PRO A 7 -12.41 -8.72 12.32
CA PRO A 7 -11.28 -8.39 11.46
C PRO A 7 -11.47 -7.01 10.84
N VAL A 8 -10.42 -6.21 10.89
CA VAL A 8 -10.34 -4.87 10.30
C VAL A 8 -9.32 -4.88 9.18
N PHE A 9 -9.63 -4.20 8.09
CA PHE A 9 -8.92 -4.34 6.82
C PHE A 9 -8.33 -3.01 6.37
N LEU A 10 -7.10 -3.06 5.85
CA LEU A 10 -6.47 -1.95 5.14
C LEU A 10 -6.48 -2.26 3.64
N LEU A 11 -6.99 -1.33 2.83
CA LEU A 11 -7.00 -1.48 1.37
C LEU A 11 -5.79 -0.80 0.74
N ASP A 12 -5.02 -1.55 -0.04
CA ASP A 12 -3.95 -0.99 -0.86
C ASP A 12 -4.49 -0.37 -2.17
N THR A 13 -3.61 0.24 -2.96
CA THR A 13 -3.98 0.86 -4.24
C THR A 13 -4.54 -0.12 -5.25
N SER A 14 -4.05 -1.36 -5.26
CA SER A 14 -4.49 -2.37 -6.22
C SER A 14 -5.96 -2.75 -5.98
N VAL A 15 -6.38 -2.90 -4.72
CA VAL A 15 -7.76 -3.20 -4.34
C VAL A 15 -8.67 -1.99 -4.52
N LEU A 16 -8.21 -0.78 -4.19
CA LEU A 16 -8.98 0.44 -4.46
C LEU A 16 -9.24 0.63 -5.96
N SER A 17 -8.23 0.39 -6.78
CA SER A 17 -8.36 0.39 -8.23
C SER A 17 -9.35 -0.67 -8.71
N ALA A 18 -9.27 -1.89 -8.16
CA ALA A 18 -10.20 -2.96 -8.48
C ALA A 18 -11.64 -2.65 -8.07
N LEU A 19 -11.88 -2.07 -6.89
CA LEU A 19 -13.22 -1.73 -6.40
C LEU A 19 -13.89 -0.63 -7.23
N THR A 20 -13.12 0.36 -7.67
CA THR A 20 -13.65 1.57 -8.32
C THR A 20 -13.70 1.49 -9.83
N ASN A 21 -12.98 0.55 -10.45
CA ASN A 21 -12.98 0.35 -11.89
C ASN A 21 -13.70 -0.95 -12.29
N PRO A 22 -14.92 -0.89 -12.85
CA PRO A 22 -15.66 -2.07 -13.31
C PRO A 22 -14.93 -2.91 -14.36
N ASN A 23 -14.00 -2.31 -15.10
CA ASN A 23 -13.21 -2.99 -16.13
C ASN A 23 -11.92 -3.61 -15.58
N HIS A 24 -11.64 -3.49 -14.28
CA HIS A 24 -10.47 -4.12 -13.67
C HIS A 24 -10.66 -5.63 -13.60
N THR A 25 -9.61 -6.40 -13.89
CA THR A 25 -9.65 -7.87 -13.91
C THR A 25 -10.09 -8.45 -12.57
N SER A 26 -9.67 -7.83 -11.46
CA SER A 26 -10.04 -8.23 -10.10
C SER A 26 -11.33 -7.57 -9.57
N HIS A 27 -12.11 -6.84 -10.40
CA HIS A 27 -13.29 -6.10 -9.92
C HIS A 27 -14.30 -7.01 -9.22
N THR A 28 -14.60 -8.18 -9.80
CA THR A 28 -15.53 -9.17 -9.24
C THR A 28 -15.07 -9.65 -7.87
N ASN A 29 -13.79 -10.01 -7.72
CA ASN A 29 -13.24 -10.49 -6.46
C ASN A 29 -13.24 -9.39 -5.40
N ALA A 30 -12.88 -8.17 -5.76
CA ALA A 30 -12.91 -7.03 -4.85
C ALA A 30 -14.33 -6.72 -4.35
N ARG A 31 -15.34 -6.79 -5.25
CA ARG A 31 -16.75 -6.65 -4.88
C ARG A 31 -17.21 -7.77 -3.96
N ALA A 32 -16.81 -9.01 -4.22
CA ALA A 32 -17.12 -10.16 -3.38
C ALA A 32 -16.53 -9.99 -1.97
N PHE A 33 -15.24 -9.65 -1.88
CA PHE A 33 -14.57 -9.32 -0.62
C PHE A 33 -15.33 -8.24 0.16
N ARG A 34 -15.66 -7.11 -0.48
CA ARG A 34 -16.40 -6.03 0.19
C ARG A 34 -17.74 -6.50 0.74
N THR A 35 -18.44 -7.36 -0.01
CA THR A 35 -19.77 -7.85 0.38
C THR A 35 -19.69 -8.90 1.50
N GLN A 36 -18.63 -9.70 1.55
CA GLN A 36 -18.52 -10.84 2.46
C GLN A 36 -17.78 -10.52 3.75
N CYS A 37 -16.74 -9.70 3.68
CA CYS A 37 -15.80 -9.49 4.78
C CYS A 37 -15.92 -8.10 5.42
N ALA A 38 -16.45 -7.12 4.69
CA ALA A 38 -16.43 -5.72 5.07
C ALA A 38 -17.82 -5.10 4.90
N THR A 39 -18.80 -5.74 5.52
CA THR A 39 -20.22 -5.33 5.41
C THR A 39 -20.50 -4.00 6.09
N GLN A 40 -19.64 -3.59 7.04
CA GLN A 40 -19.71 -2.28 7.70
C GLN A 40 -18.50 -1.43 7.34
N GLU A 41 -18.72 -0.13 7.09
CA GLU A 41 -17.64 0.82 6.80
C GLU A 41 -16.57 0.88 7.90
N ARG A 42 -16.95 0.58 9.15
CA ARG A 42 -16.05 0.56 10.31
C ARG A 42 -15.00 -0.57 10.27
N GLU A 43 -15.13 -1.48 9.31
CA GLU A 43 -14.22 -2.62 9.12
C GLU A 43 -13.18 -2.33 8.02
N LEU A 44 -13.29 -1.22 7.30
CA LEU A 44 -12.40 -0.84 6.20
C LEU A 44 -11.64 0.44 6.52
N TYR A 45 -10.36 0.45 6.16
CA TYR A 45 -9.50 1.61 6.22
C TYR A 45 -8.77 1.79 4.90
N LEU A 46 -8.50 3.05 4.56
CA LEU A 46 -7.69 3.43 3.42
C LEU A 46 -6.29 3.82 3.90
N CYS A 47 -5.26 3.52 3.13
CA CYS A 47 -3.96 4.12 3.35
C CYS A 47 -3.89 5.46 2.61
N VAL A 48 -3.41 6.52 3.27
CA VAL A 48 -3.18 7.83 2.63
C VAL A 48 -2.21 7.73 1.45
N ILE A 49 -1.22 6.81 1.51
CA ILE A 49 -0.30 6.53 0.41
C ILE A 49 -1.05 5.98 -0.79
N SER A 50 -2.02 5.09 -0.61
CA SER A 50 -2.77 4.53 -1.73
C SER A 50 -3.53 5.61 -2.51
N ILE A 51 -4.12 6.58 -1.81
CA ILE A 51 -4.79 7.72 -2.43
C ILE A 51 -3.78 8.62 -3.16
N ALA A 52 -2.59 8.82 -2.57
CA ALA A 52 -1.52 9.57 -3.22
C ALA A 52 -1.03 8.88 -4.51
N GLU A 53 -0.92 7.55 -4.53
CA GLU A 53 -0.55 6.78 -5.74
C GLU A 53 -1.57 6.95 -6.87
N MET A 54 -2.87 6.88 -6.56
CA MET A 54 -3.90 7.10 -7.58
C MET A 54 -3.84 8.53 -8.16
N ARG A 55 -3.63 9.54 -7.30
CA ARG A 55 -3.48 10.95 -7.72
C ARG A 55 -2.21 11.18 -8.54
N PHE A 56 -1.11 10.54 -8.17
CA PHE A 56 0.12 10.54 -8.94
C PHE A 56 -0.12 9.93 -10.33
N GLY A 57 -0.79 8.77 -10.39
CA GLY A 57 -1.16 8.11 -11.64
C GLY A 57 -1.99 9.01 -12.56
N LEU A 58 -3.00 9.70 -12.03
CA LEU A 58 -3.78 10.69 -12.78
C LEU A 58 -2.89 11.82 -13.32
N SER A 59 -2.04 12.41 -12.47
CA SER A 59 -1.15 13.51 -12.85
C SER A 59 -0.20 13.11 -13.99
N MET A 60 0.37 11.91 -13.89
CA MET A 60 1.25 11.35 -14.93
C MET A 60 0.48 11.05 -16.23
N TYR A 61 -0.75 10.54 -16.13
CA TYR A 61 -1.57 10.22 -17.29
C TYR A 61 -2.02 11.50 -18.02
N GLU A 62 -2.43 12.52 -17.27
CA GLU A 62 -2.82 13.84 -17.79
C GLU A 62 -1.68 14.54 -18.53
N ALA A 63 -0.43 14.35 -18.10
CA ALA A 63 0.75 14.94 -18.72
C ALA A 63 1.24 14.19 -19.98
N ARG A 64 0.62 13.07 -20.37
CA ARG A 64 1.02 12.32 -21.57
C ARG A 64 0.83 13.13 -22.85
N MET A 65 1.63 12.82 -23.86
CA MET A 65 1.52 13.37 -25.21
C MET A 65 1.25 12.23 -26.21
N PRO A 66 0.14 12.27 -26.97
CA PRO A 66 -0.93 13.29 -26.90
C PRO A 66 -1.69 13.25 -25.57
N ARG A 67 -2.21 14.40 -25.15
CA ARG A 67 -3.02 14.51 -23.93
C ARG A 67 -4.28 13.64 -24.05
N PRO A 68 -4.61 12.82 -23.04
CA PRO A 68 -5.85 12.06 -23.03
C PRO A 68 -7.09 12.96 -23.11
N SER A 69 -8.21 12.43 -23.60
CA SER A 69 -9.45 13.20 -23.66
C SER A 69 -9.98 13.52 -22.26
N GLU A 70 -10.70 14.64 -22.14
CA GLU A 70 -11.27 15.07 -20.87
C GLU A 70 -12.26 14.05 -20.29
N THR A 71 -12.96 13.31 -21.16
CA THR A 71 -13.84 12.21 -20.75
C THR A 71 -13.09 11.14 -19.96
N VAL A 72 -11.93 10.69 -20.46
CA VAL A 72 -11.13 9.66 -19.79
C VAL A 72 -10.53 10.20 -18.48
N LEU A 73 -10.08 11.46 -18.47
CA LEU A 73 -9.56 12.09 -17.26
C LEU A 73 -10.65 12.20 -16.18
N ASN A 74 -11.87 12.55 -16.56
CA ASN A 74 -13.00 12.61 -15.63
C ASN A 74 -13.36 11.22 -15.09
N GLU A 75 -13.34 10.16 -15.91
CA GLU A 75 -13.54 8.80 -15.40
C GLU A 75 -12.51 8.42 -14.32
N ILE A 76 -11.25 8.80 -14.49
CA ILE A 76 -10.20 8.53 -13.49
C ILE A 76 -10.44 9.36 -12.21
N ARG A 77 -10.80 10.64 -12.35
CA ARG A 77 -11.14 11.50 -11.20
C ARG A 77 -12.31 10.95 -10.39
N GLU A 78 -13.37 10.49 -11.06
CA GLU A 78 -14.52 9.88 -10.39
C GLU A 78 -14.14 8.59 -9.66
N ARG A 79 -13.23 7.77 -10.22
CA ARG A 79 -12.72 6.58 -9.52
C ARG A 79 -11.93 6.95 -8.25
N ILE A 80 -11.09 7.98 -8.32
CA ILE A 80 -10.34 8.48 -7.15
C ILE A 80 -11.31 9.03 -6.10
N HIS A 81 -12.31 9.81 -6.52
CA HIS A 81 -13.34 10.32 -5.62
C HIS A 81 -14.11 9.17 -4.95
N ALA A 82 -14.57 8.19 -5.73
CA ALA A 82 -15.25 7.01 -5.21
C ALA A 82 -14.37 6.23 -4.20
N ALA A 83 -13.07 6.08 -4.47
CA ALA A 83 -12.14 5.44 -3.54
C ALA A 83 -12.07 6.20 -2.21
N MET A 84 -11.95 7.53 -2.25
CA MET A 84 -11.90 8.37 -1.06
C MET A 84 -13.19 8.34 -0.22
N THR A 85 -14.34 8.03 -0.83
CA THR A 85 -15.62 7.89 -0.12
C THR A 85 -15.82 6.52 0.55
N LEU A 86 -14.89 5.58 0.40
CA LEU A 86 -15.04 4.23 0.97
C LEU A 86 -14.84 4.19 2.48
N SER A 87 -13.90 4.97 3.00
CA SER A 87 -13.59 5.10 4.43
C SER A 87 -12.61 6.26 4.64
N GLU A 88 -12.41 6.67 5.89
CA GLU A 88 -11.40 7.66 6.26
C GLU A 88 -9.97 7.11 6.07
N PRO A 89 -9.06 7.86 5.42
CA PRO A 89 -7.67 7.45 5.30
C PRO A 89 -6.91 7.49 6.62
N ILE A 90 -6.09 6.48 6.87
CA ILE A 90 -5.11 6.47 7.95
C ILE A 90 -3.87 7.26 7.50
N GLU A 91 -3.48 8.21 8.34
CA GLU A 91 -2.31 9.06 8.14
C GLU A 91 -1.00 8.38 8.54
N ILE A 92 0.12 8.90 8.02
CA ILE A 92 1.44 8.51 8.51
C ILE A 92 1.72 9.24 9.82
N THR A 93 1.70 8.49 10.91
CA THR A 93 2.08 8.97 12.24
C THR A 93 3.54 8.65 12.56
N ARG A 94 4.05 9.17 13.68
CA ARG A 94 5.37 8.78 14.21
C ARG A 94 5.50 7.27 14.39
N HIS A 95 4.44 6.59 14.83
CA HIS A 95 4.46 5.15 15.05
C HIS A 95 4.58 4.39 13.72
N VAL A 96 3.81 4.81 12.71
CA VAL A 96 3.91 4.27 11.35
C VAL A 96 5.32 4.47 10.78
N ALA A 97 5.91 5.65 10.95
CA ALA A 97 7.27 5.94 10.47
C ALA A 97 8.34 5.06 11.14
N ASN A 98 8.19 4.78 12.44
CA ASN A 98 9.09 3.86 13.13
C ASN A 98 8.90 2.42 12.64
N GLU A 99 7.66 1.97 12.48
CA GLU A 99 7.34 0.62 11.99
C GLU A 99 7.87 0.42 10.56
N HIS A 100 7.72 1.44 9.71
CA HIS A 100 8.29 1.47 8.35
C HIS A 100 9.81 1.25 8.36
N GLY A 101 10.54 1.99 9.19
CA GLY A 101 11.99 1.82 9.31
C GLY A 101 12.39 0.42 9.77
N GLN A 102 11.64 -0.16 10.70
CA GLN A 102 11.86 -1.52 11.18
C GLN A 102 11.60 -2.56 10.09
N LEU A 103 10.43 -2.51 9.44
CA LEU A 103 10.06 -3.43 8.36
C LEU A 103 11.05 -3.37 7.20
N ARG A 104 11.46 -2.15 6.79
CA ARG A 104 12.49 -1.94 5.77
C ARG A 104 13.81 -2.60 6.14
N SER A 105 14.23 -2.47 7.41
CA SER A 105 15.46 -3.10 7.89
C SER A 105 15.37 -4.64 7.86
N LYS A 106 14.26 -5.22 8.32
CA LYS A 106 13.99 -6.66 8.28
C LYS A 106 14.04 -7.20 6.85
N TRP A 107 13.40 -6.49 5.91
CA TRP A 107 13.41 -6.88 4.49
C TRP A 107 14.80 -6.79 3.85
N ALA A 108 15.58 -5.74 4.16
CA ALA A 108 16.95 -5.61 3.65
C ALA A 108 17.87 -6.77 4.06
N TRP A 109 17.72 -7.30 5.28
CA TRP A 109 18.44 -8.49 5.75
C TRP A 109 18.10 -9.75 4.95
N ILE A 110 16.86 -9.88 4.47
CA ILE A 110 16.44 -11.02 3.64
C ILE A 110 16.97 -10.87 2.21
N CYS A 111 16.82 -9.70 1.59
CA CYS A 111 17.24 -9.48 0.21
C CYS A 111 18.75 -9.53 0.00
N SER A 112 19.53 -9.11 1.00
CA SER A 112 20.98 -8.92 0.84
C SER A 112 21.72 -9.02 2.18
N PRO A 113 21.74 -10.21 2.81
CA PRO A 113 22.31 -10.41 4.14
C PRO A 113 23.79 -10.01 4.22
N GLN A 114 24.57 -10.24 3.16
CA GLN A 114 25.99 -9.88 3.10
C GLN A 114 26.21 -8.37 3.14
N LYS A 115 25.39 -7.58 2.43
CA LYS A 115 25.48 -6.11 2.44
C LYS A 115 24.95 -5.52 3.75
N ALA A 116 23.86 -6.07 4.28
CA ALA A 116 23.33 -5.67 5.57
C ALA A 116 24.35 -5.89 6.70
N ALA A 117 25.08 -7.02 6.68
CA ALA A 117 26.12 -7.34 7.64
C ALA A 117 27.37 -6.43 7.59
N GLN A 118 27.66 -5.81 6.44
CA GLN A 118 28.84 -4.96 6.28
C GLN A 118 28.73 -3.60 6.98
N GLY A 119 27.55 -3.21 7.47
CA GLY A 119 27.37 -2.09 8.42
C GLY A 119 27.77 -0.69 7.93
N LYS A 120 28.09 -0.51 6.64
CA LYS A 120 28.47 0.80 6.08
C LYS A 120 27.28 1.72 5.80
N LEU A 121 26.34 1.84 6.74
CA LEU A 121 25.31 2.89 6.69
C LEU A 121 25.89 4.28 6.98
N LYS A 122 27.06 4.35 7.64
CA LYS A 122 27.74 5.60 8.02
C LYS A 122 28.57 6.26 6.91
N GLY A 123 28.72 5.62 5.75
CA GLY A 123 29.51 6.17 4.63
C GLY A 123 28.77 7.18 3.78
N ASN A 124 27.43 7.13 3.82
CA ASN A 124 26.54 7.98 3.04
C ASN A 124 25.57 8.71 3.99
N PRO A 125 25.26 9.99 3.73
CA PRO A 125 24.29 10.72 4.52
C PRO A 125 22.88 10.09 4.37
N PRO A 126 21.99 10.20 5.36
CA PRO A 126 20.69 9.49 5.39
C PRO A 126 19.82 9.67 4.14
N GLU A 127 19.94 10.79 3.44
CA GLU A 127 19.24 11.11 2.19
C GLU A 127 19.68 10.21 1.01
N ARG A 128 20.83 9.52 1.14
CA ARG A 128 21.38 8.57 0.17
C ARG A 128 21.26 7.12 0.63
N TRP A 129 20.65 6.84 1.78
CA TRP A 129 20.36 5.45 2.16
C TRP A 129 19.34 4.80 1.20
N SER A 130 18.51 5.62 0.56
CA SER A 130 17.72 5.26 -0.61
C SER A 130 18.55 4.91 -1.85
N ASP A 131 19.79 5.37 -1.98
CA ASP A 131 20.69 5.01 -3.10
C ASP A 131 21.44 3.69 -2.84
N ASP A 132 21.76 3.43 -1.56
CA ASP A 132 22.32 2.14 -1.12
C ASP A 132 21.25 1.04 -1.19
N TRP A 133 20.00 1.39 -0.91
CA TRP A 133 18.84 0.51 -0.90
C TRP A 133 17.61 1.11 -1.61
N PRO A 134 17.67 1.33 -2.94
CA PRO A 134 16.54 1.88 -3.69
C PRO A 134 15.43 0.84 -3.74
N ALA A 135 14.18 1.31 -3.67
CA ALA A 135 13.00 0.46 -3.80
C ALA A 135 13.06 -0.43 -5.06
N SER A 136 13.62 0.08 -6.16
CA SER A 136 13.88 -0.68 -7.39
C SER A 136 14.78 -1.92 -7.21
N LYS A 137 15.66 -1.94 -6.21
CA LYS A 137 16.50 -3.11 -5.85
C LYS A 137 15.87 -3.99 -4.78
N LEU A 138 14.91 -3.48 -4.01
CA LEU A 138 14.19 -4.23 -2.98
C LEU A 138 13.05 -5.08 -3.56
N GLN A 139 12.84 -5.02 -4.89
CA GLN A 139 11.77 -5.74 -5.60
C GLN A 139 10.36 -5.44 -5.06
N ILE A 140 10.24 -4.34 -4.32
CA ILE A 140 9.01 -3.84 -3.73
C ILE A 140 9.11 -2.32 -3.69
N THR A 141 8.01 -1.61 -3.88
CA THR A 141 8.05 -0.16 -3.89
C THR A 141 8.16 0.38 -2.45
N GLU A 142 8.70 1.60 -2.30
CA GLU A 142 8.73 2.27 -1.00
C GLU A 142 7.29 2.47 -0.45
N ASN A 143 6.35 2.72 -1.35
CA ASN A 143 4.94 2.92 -1.01
C ASN A 143 4.32 1.66 -0.40
N ASP A 144 4.65 0.48 -0.91
CA ASP A 144 4.18 -0.79 -0.35
C ASP A 144 4.70 -1.00 1.08
N ILE A 145 5.96 -0.63 1.36
CA ILE A 145 6.51 -0.70 2.72
C ILE A 145 5.73 0.24 3.66
N TRP A 146 5.38 1.46 3.20
CA TRP A 146 4.54 2.37 3.98
C TRP A 146 3.14 1.81 4.23
N ILE A 147 2.50 1.23 3.22
CA ILE A 147 1.18 0.61 3.33
C ILE A 147 1.23 -0.55 4.35
N ALA A 148 2.22 -1.43 4.24
CA ALA A 148 2.40 -2.55 5.17
C ALA A 148 2.71 -2.07 6.60
N ALA A 149 3.49 -0.99 6.75
CA ALA A 149 3.79 -0.40 8.06
C ALA A 149 2.53 0.14 8.76
N ILE A 150 1.58 0.72 8.01
CA ILE A 150 0.27 1.11 8.56
C ILE A 150 -0.49 -0.12 9.02
N ALA A 151 -0.53 -1.18 8.21
CA ALA A 151 -1.22 -2.41 8.58
C ALA A 151 -0.65 -3.01 9.89
N LEU A 152 0.67 -3.08 10.03
CA LEU A 152 1.34 -3.54 11.25
C LEU A 152 1.06 -2.64 12.45
N THR A 153 1.19 -1.32 12.28
CA THR A 153 1.01 -0.35 13.38
C THR A 153 -0.37 -0.43 14.01
N HIS A 154 -1.38 -0.75 13.19
CA HIS A 154 -2.79 -0.75 13.60
C HIS A 154 -3.40 -2.17 13.72
N ASP A 155 -2.58 -3.22 13.63
CA ASP A 155 -3.01 -4.64 13.62
C ASP A 155 -4.12 -4.94 12.59
N LEU A 156 -4.01 -4.36 11.40
CA LEU A 156 -4.97 -4.52 10.30
C LEU A 156 -4.56 -5.69 9.40
N THR A 157 -5.54 -6.33 8.78
CA THR A 157 -5.30 -7.25 7.66
C THR A 157 -5.17 -6.46 6.37
N LEU A 158 -4.01 -6.52 5.72
CA LEU A 158 -3.78 -5.88 4.43
C LEU A 158 -4.46 -6.68 3.32
N VAL A 159 -5.37 -6.04 2.58
CA VAL A 159 -6.06 -6.62 1.44
C VAL A 159 -5.40 -6.10 0.17
N THR A 160 -4.97 -7.02 -0.70
CA THR A 160 -4.17 -6.68 -1.88
C THR A 160 -4.42 -7.64 -3.05
N CYS A 161 -4.32 -7.15 -4.28
CA CYS A 161 -4.15 -7.97 -5.48
C CYS A 161 -2.66 -8.18 -5.84
N ASP A 162 -1.75 -7.50 -5.15
CA ASP A 162 -0.31 -7.55 -5.40
C ASP A 162 0.35 -8.68 -4.59
N LYS A 163 1.16 -9.47 -5.28
CA LYS A 163 1.94 -10.56 -4.68
C LYS A 163 3.19 -10.03 -3.97
N ASP A 164 3.64 -8.82 -4.27
CA ASP A 164 4.89 -8.30 -3.74
C ASP A 164 4.81 -8.11 -2.22
N PHE A 165 3.62 -7.88 -1.65
CA PHE A 165 3.41 -7.90 -0.19
C PHE A 165 3.74 -9.24 0.48
N ASP A 166 3.68 -10.39 -0.22
CA ASP A 166 4.12 -11.68 0.34
C ASP A 166 5.57 -11.64 0.81
N ASN A 167 6.39 -10.83 0.14
CA ASN A 167 7.77 -10.66 0.50
C ASN A 167 7.92 -9.94 1.86
N LEU A 168 7.06 -8.97 2.15
CA LEU A 168 7.03 -8.30 3.45
C LEU A 168 6.50 -9.21 4.56
N ALA A 169 5.54 -10.08 4.28
CA ALA A 169 5.08 -11.07 5.26
C ALA A 169 6.15 -12.13 5.62
N LYS A 170 7.13 -12.36 4.73
CA LYS A 170 8.33 -13.15 5.07
C LYS A 170 9.27 -12.38 6.01
N ALA A 171 9.31 -11.04 5.89
CA ALA A 171 10.13 -10.17 6.75
C ALA A 171 9.52 -9.99 8.13
N ASP A 172 8.19 -9.95 8.22
CA ASP A 172 7.46 -9.81 9.46
C ASP A 172 6.21 -10.71 9.46
N SER A 173 6.24 -11.76 10.29
CA SER A 173 5.12 -12.71 10.42
C SER A 173 3.87 -12.10 11.05
N GLN A 174 3.94 -10.90 11.64
CA GLN A 174 2.76 -10.19 12.14
C GLN A 174 1.97 -9.51 11.02
N LEU A 175 2.56 -9.33 9.84
CA LEU A 175 1.85 -8.75 8.70
C LEU A 175 0.83 -9.76 8.15
N LYS A 176 -0.45 -9.51 8.44
CA LYS A 176 -1.58 -10.31 7.94
C LYS A 176 -1.94 -9.85 6.53
N ILE A 177 -1.98 -10.77 5.58
CA ILE A 177 -2.34 -10.49 4.19
C ILE A 177 -3.57 -11.31 3.79
N LEU A 178 -4.53 -10.65 3.15
CA LEU A 178 -5.63 -11.26 2.42
C LEU A 178 -5.50 -10.94 0.93
N ARG A 179 -5.24 -11.96 0.11
CA ARG A 179 -5.17 -11.80 -1.35
C ARG A 179 -6.53 -12.02 -1.99
N ILE A 180 -6.87 -11.15 -2.94
CA ILE A 180 -8.14 -11.22 -3.69
C ILE A 180 -7.94 -11.11 -5.20
#